data_AF-A0A7Z8ZX61-F1
#
_entry.id   AF-A0A7Z8ZX61-F1
#
_cell.length_a   1.000
_cell.length_b   1.000
_cell.length_c   1.000
_cell.angle_alpha   90.00
_cell.angle_beta   90.00
_cell.angle_gamma   90.00
#
_symmetry.space_group_name_H-M   'P 1'
#
loop_
_entity.id
_entity.type
_entity.pdbx_description
1 polymer ?
#
loop_
_entity_poly.entity_id
_entity_poly.type
_entity_poly.pdbx_seq_one_letter_code
_entity_poly.pdbx_strand_id
1 'polypeptide(L)'
;MSNKTTVTVLIEAAIFAALAMALSFIPDFAGWFSPSYGAIPLVLFSLRRGLRYGLLTGLIWGLLHFILAKIYYLSLSQVIIEYILAFTSMGLAGLFSKPLTNSLGTNKKSFSLLIASAAAFLAIGVRYIWHFIAGVIFWGSYAPKGTSAIWYSFTVNGTAGLLTFIVTLIALLIILPTQPQFFKPSK
;
A
#
# COMPACT_ATOMS: atom_id res chain seq x y z
N MET A 1 11.87 -21.14 -10.07
CA MET A 1 10.52 -20.98 -10.66
C MET A 1 10.64 -21.31 -12.13
N SER A 2 9.66 -22.01 -12.71
CA SER A 2 9.63 -22.19 -14.17
C SER A 2 9.35 -20.86 -14.87
N ASN A 3 9.71 -20.72 -16.15
CA ASN A 3 9.39 -19.52 -16.93
C ASN A 3 7.87 -19.24 -16.98
N LYS A 4 7.04 -20.29 -17.05
CA LYS A 4 5.58 -20.15 -17.01
C LYS A 4 5.10 -19.55 -15.67
N THR A 5 5.64 -20.04 -14.55
CA THR A 5 5.31 -19.50 -13.23
C THR A 5 5.71 -18.02 -13.14
N THR A 6 6.90 -17.66 -13.63
CA THR A 6 7.38 -16.27 -13.59
C THR A 6 6.46 -15.34 -14.38
N VAL A 7 6.04 -15.74 -15.59
CA VAL A 7 5.10 -14.97 -16.42
C VAL A 7 3.77 -14.78 -15.69
N THR A 8 3.21 -15.83 -15.09
CA THR A 8 1.97 -15.72 -14.29
C THR A 8 2.10 -14.69 -13.16
N VAL A 9 3.22 -14.68 -12.44
CA VAL A 9 3.42 -13.71 -11.34
C VAL A 9 3.53 -12.29 -11.85
N LEU A 10 4.18 -12.06 -13.00
CA LEU A 10 4.26 -10.74 -13.61
C LEU A 10 2.89 -10.24 -14.11
N ILE A 11 2.07 -11.15 -14.65
CA ILE A 11 0.68 -10.83 -15.03
C ILE A 11 -0.13 -10.45 -13.79
N GLU A 12 -0.05 -11.23 -12.71
CA GLU A 12 -0.74 -10.87 -11.46
C GLU A 12 -0.26 -9.51 -10.93
N ALA A 13 1.05 -9.23 -10.94
CA ALA A 13 1.58 -7.93 -10.53
C ALA A 13 0.96 -6.78 -11.35
N ALA A 14 0.88 -6.92 -12.67
CA ALA A 14 0.24 -5.92 -13.53
C ALA A 14 -1.26 -5.73 -13.19
N ILE A 15 -2.00 -6.83 -13.00
CA ILE A 15 -3.44 -6.79 -12.63
C ILE A 15 -3.64 -6.09 -11.29
N PHE A 16 -2.84 -6.43 -10.27
CA PHE A 16 -2.99 -5.84 -8.94
C PHE A 16 -2.55 -4.37 -8.89
N ALA A 17 -1.54 -3.97 -9.68
CA ALA A 17 -1.19 -2.56 -9.84
C ALA A 17 -2.30 -1.78 -10.56
N ALA A 18 -2.89 -2.34 -11.61
CA ALA A 18 -4.02 -1.73 -12.31
C ALA A 18 -5.27 -1.63 -11.42
N LEU A 19 -5.56 -2.65 -10.61
CA LEU A 19 -6.64 -2.63 -9.63
C LEU A 19 -6.39 -1.58 -8.54
N ALA A 20 -5.16 -1.48 -8.03
CA ALA A 20 -4.77 -0.43 -7.09
C ALA A 20 -4.98 0.96 -7.69
N MET A 21 -4.61 1.14 -8.95
CA MET A 21 -4.80 2.39 -9.67
C MET A 21 -6.29 2.70 -9.91
N ALA A 22 -7.10 1.72 -10.29
CA ALA A 22 -8.53 1.90 -10.47
C ALA A 22 -9.20 2.35 -9.17
N LEU A 23 -8.81 1.77 -8.03
CA LEU A 23 -9.29 2.20 -6.71
C LEU A 23 -8.80 3.61 -6.32
N SER A 24 -7.68 4.10 -6.86
CA SER A 24 -7.25 5.50 -6.73
C SER A 24 -8.14 6.51 -7.50
N PHE A 25 -9.14 6.06 -8.25
CA PHE A 25 -10.16 6.93 -8.85
C PHE A 25 -11.42 7.08 -8.00
N ILE A 26 -11.58 6.28 -6.94
CA ILE A 26 -12.66 6.49 -5.97
C ILE A 26 -12.41 7.85 -5.29
N PRO A 27 -13.36 8.79 -5.38
CA PRO A 27 -13.18 10.11 -4.79
C PRO A 27 -13.21 10.03 -3.27
N ASP A 28 -12.53 10.96 -2.62
CA ASP A 28 -12.60 11.13 -1.17
C ASP A 28 -13.98 11.68 -0.78
N PHE A 29 -14.56 11.10 0.27
CA PHE A 29 -15.95 11.39 0.67
C PHE A 29 -16.08 12.61 1.59
N ALA A 30 -15.01 13.01 2.29
CA ALA A 30 -14.96 14.23 3.12
C ALA A 30 -13.52 14.77 3.20
N GLY A 31 -13.33 16.08 3.39
CA GLY A 31 -12.00 16.72 3.31
C GLY A 31 -10.93 16.16 4.27
N TRP A 32 -11.33 15.55 5.39
CA TRP A 32 -10.44 14.83 6.31
C TRP A 32 -10.52 13.30 6.19
N PHE A 33 -11.45 12.78 5.38
CA PHE A 33 -11.65 11.35 5.12
C PHE A 33 -11.12 10.99 3.73
N SER A 34 -9.82 10.72 3.65
CA SER A 34 -9.11 10.39 2.42
C SER A 34 -8.28 9.10 2.56
N PRO A 35 -8.92 7.91 2.70
CA PRO A 35 -8.21 6.65 2.67
C PRO A 35 -7.74 6.30 1.25
N SER A 36 -6.50 5.82 1.11
CA SER A 36 -6.00 5.30 -0.15
C SER A 36 -6.48 3.86 -0.39
N TYR A 37 -7.63 3.69 -1.06
CA TYR A 37 -8.21 2.37 -1.36
C TYR A 37 -7.28 1.43 -2.14
N GLY A 38 -6.38 1.94 -2.98
CA GLY A 38 -5.40 1.11 -3.71
C GLY A 38 -4.39 0.37 -2.81
N ALA A 39 -4.28 0.72 -1.53
CA ALA A 39 -3.48 -0.04 -0.56
C ALA A 39 -4.01 -1.47 -0.36
N ILE A 40 -5.33 -1.67 -0.49
CA ILE A 40 -5.99 -2.97 -0.32
C ILE A 40 -5.41 -4.02 -1.28
N PRO A 41 -5.54 -3.88 -2.61
CA PRO A 41 -5.00 -4.86 -3.55
C PRO A 41 -3.49 -5.02 -3.43
N LEU A 42 -2.75 -3.94 -3.14
CA LEU A 42 -1.30 -4.02 -3.05
C LEU A 42 -0.80 -4.82 -1.84
N VAL A 43 -1.41 -4.64 -0.67
CA VAL A 43 -1.07 -5.42 0.53
C VAL A 43 -1.44 -6.89 0.33
N LEU A 44 -2.64 -7.16 -0.22
CA LEU A 44 -3.07 -8.53 -0.55
C LEU A 44 -2.09 -9.22 -1.50
N PHE A 45 -1.69 -8.54 -2.58
CA PHE A 45 -0.74 -9.08 -3.54
C PHE A 45 0.65 -9.31 -2.93
N SER A 46 1.13 -8.37 -2.13
CA SER A 46 2.42 -8.47 -1.45
C SER A 46 2.45 -9.67 -0.49
N LEU A 47 1.37 -9.89 0.26
CA LEU A 47 1.21 -11.07 1.12
C LEU A 47 1.14 -12.38 0.32
N ARG A 48 0.57 -12.36 -0.89
CA ARG A 48 0.47 -13.53 -1.79
C ARG A 48 1.79 -13.87 -2.49
N ARG A 49 2.50 -12.89 -3.04
CA ARG A 49 3.67 -13.11 -3.92
C ARG A 49 5.01 -12.69 -3.31
N GLY A 50 5.00 -12.17 -2.09
CA GLY A 50 6.19 -11.81 -1.33
C GLY A 50 6.84 -10.50 -1.74
N LEU A 51 7.94 -10.17 -1.06
CA LEU A 51 8.58 -8.85 -1.12
C LEU A 51 8.93 -8.41 -2.55
N ARG A 52 9.64 -9.24 -3.32
CA ARG A 52 10.15 -8.86 -4.65
C ARG A 52 9.04 -8.37 -5.58
N TYR A 53 7.95 -9.12 -5.67
CA TYR A 53 6.84 -8.78 -6.55
C TYR A 53 5.91 -7.73 -5.94
N GLY A 54 5.80 -7.68 -4.61
CA GLY A 54 5.14 -6.56 -3.92
C GLY A 54 5.79 -5.22 -4.23
N LEU A 55 7.12 -5.13 -4.14
CA LEU A 55 7.88 -3.91 -4.47
C LEU A 55 7.67 -3.51 -5.93
N LEU A 56 7.76 -4.47 -6.86
CA LEU A 56 7.51 -4.22 -8.29
C LEU A 56 6.09 -3.69 -8.54
N THR A 57 5.09 -4.30 -7.92
CA THR A 57 3.68 -3.89 -8.07
C THR A 57 3.44 -2.50 -7.50
N GLY A 58 4.05 -2.19 -6.35
CA GLY A 58 4.03 -0.87 -5.77
C GLY A 58 4.66 0.17 -6.70
N LEU A 59 5.82 -0.14 -7.29
CA LEU A 59 6.48 0.72 -8.28
C LEU A 59 5.58 0.96 -9.50
N ILE A 60 4.97 -0.08 -10.08
CA ILE A 60 4.07 0.05 -11.23
C ILE A 60 2.87 0.93 -10.85
N TRP A 61 2.26 0.73 -9.68
CA TRP A 61 1.15 1.56 -9.20
C TRP A 61 1.56 3.04 -9.06
N GLY A 62 2.76 3.29 -8.53
CA GLY A 62 3.34 4.63 -8.47
C GLY A 62 3.53 5.26 -9.86
N LEU A 63 4.11 4.51 -10.80
CA LEU A 63 4.32 4.97 -12.18
C LEU A 63 3.01 5.22 -12.93
N LEU A 64 1.95 4.45 -12.66
CA LEU A 64 0.63 4.68 -13.25
C LEU A 64 0.03 6.04 -12.90
N HIS A 65 0.40 6.64 -11.75
CA HIS A 65 -0.03 7.99 -11.42
C HIS A 65 0.53 9.03 -12.41
N PHE A 66 1.75 8.83 -12.91
CA PHE A 66 2.33 9.71 -13.95
C PHE A 66 1.61 9.53 -15.27
N ILE A 67 1.42 8.28 -15.71
CA ILE A 67 0.80 7.95 -16.99
C ILE A 67 -0.64 8.48 -17.07
N LEU A 68 -1.37 8.42 -15.97
CA LEU A 68 -2.78 8.84 -15.89
C LEU A 68 -2.96 10.28 -15.39
N ALA A 69 -1.89 11.08 -15.36
CA ALA A 69 -1.90 12.48 -14.91
C ALA A 69 -2.56 12.69 -13.53
N LYS A 70 -2.35 11.73 -12.62
CA LYS A 70 -2.84 11.71 -11.23
C LYS A 70 -1.76 12.16 -10.22
N ILE A 71 -0.69 12.78 -10.71
CA ILE A 71 0.35 13.36 -9.86
C ILE A 71 0.03 14.81 -9.49
N TYR A 72 0.48 15.23 -8.31
CA TYR A 72 0.68 16.63 -7.96
C TYR A 72 2.17 16.92 -8.00
N TYR A 73 2.59 17.76 -8.94
CA TYR A 73 3.99 18.07 -9.16
C TYR A 73 4.39 19.39 -8.47
N LEU A 74 5.29 19.30 -7.49
CA LEU A 74 5.94 20.47 -6.88
C LEU A 74 7.44 20.55 -7.21
N SER A 75 8.09 19.39 -7.37
CA SER A 75 9.49 19.28 -7.82
C SER A 75 9.81 17.83 -8.20
N LEU A 76 10.94 17.61 -8.88
CA LEU A 76 11.40 16.25 -9.22
C LEU A 76 11.66 15.40 -7.97
N SER A 77 12.29 15.95 -6.93
CA SER A 77 12.58 15.22 -5.69
C SER A 77 11.30 14.86 -4.93
N GLN A 78 10.30 15.76 -4.91
CA GLN A 78 9.00 15.49 -4.32
C GLN A 78 8.31 14.32 -5.00
N VAL A 79 8.19 14.32 -6.33
CA VAL A 79 7.47 13.23 -7.02
C VAL A 79 8.22 11.89 -6.94
N ILE A 80 9.55 11.89 -6.85
CA ILE A 80 10.32 10.67 -6.57
C ILE A 80 9.98 10.12 -5.17
N ILE A 81 9.93 10.97 -4.15
CA ILE A 81 9.58 10.55 -2.80
C ILE A 81 8.14 10.03 -2.75
N GLU A 82 7.19 10.79 -3.28
CA GLU A 82 5.77 10.55 -3.09
C GLU A 82 5.18 9.50 -4.03
N TYR A 83 5.71 9.33 -5.25
CA TYR A 83 5.15 8.39 -6.23
C TYR A 83 6.07 7.21 -6.54
N ILE A 84 7.36 7.28 -6.21
CA ILE A 84 8.27 6.14 -6.41
C ILE A 84 8.58 5.47 -5.05
N LEU A 85 9.19 6.19 -4.10
CA LEU A 85 9.60 5.60 -2.82
C LEU A 85 8.39 5.18 -1.98
N ALA A 86 7.42 6.07 -1.79
CA ALA A 86 6.23 5.80 -0.99
C ALA A 86 5.45 4.59 -1.54
N PHE A 87 5.20 4.55 -2.84
CA PHE A 87 4.44 3.46 -3.48
C PHE A 87 5.21 2.15 -3.54
N THR A 88 6.51 2.18 -3.87
CA THR A 88 7.35 0.96 -3.86
C THR A 88 7.44 0.37 -2.46
N SER A 89 7.55 1.20 -1.42
CA SER A 89 7.68 0.76 -0.02
C SER A 89 6.48 -0.04 0.49
N MET A 90 5.30 0.11 -0.09
CA MET A 90 4.13 -0.71 0.24
C MET A 90 4.37 -2.21 0.00
N GLY A 91 5.29 -2.57 -0.89
CA GLY A 91 5.71 -3.95 -1.11
C GLY A 91 6.34 -4.63 0.11
N LEU A 92 6.73 -3.87 1.14
CA LEU A 92 7.29 -4.39 2.40
C LEU A 92 6.32 -5.34 3.14
N ALA A 93 5.01 -5.25 2.90
CA ALA A 93 4.05 -6.24 3.39
C ALA A 93 4.45 -7.68 2.99
N GLY A 94 5.15 -7.85 1.86
CA GLY A 94 5.61 -9.14 1.38
C GLY A 94 6.68 -9.81 2.25
N LEU A 95 7.30 -9.12 3.20
CA LEU A 95 8.16 -9.73 4.23
C LEU A 95 7.38 -10.76 5.07
N PHE A 96 6.08 -10.57 5.22
CA PHE A 96 5.20 -11.42 6.02
C PHE A 96 4.52 -12.54 5.22
N SER A 97 4.78 -12.65 3.91
CA SER A 97 4.16 -13.65 3.02
C SER A 97 4.43 -15.09 3.48
N LYS A 98 5.69 -15.42 3.79
CA LYS A 98 6.08 -16.76 4.28
C LYS A 98 5.53 -17.04 5.70
N PRO A 99 5.69 -16.14 6.70
CA PRO A 99 5.02 -16.30 7.99
C PRO A 99 3.51 -16.55 7.89
N LEU A 100 2.81 -15.77 7.04
CA LEU A 100 1.37 -15.92 6.82
C LEU A 100 1.01 -17.27 6.21
N THR A 101 1.72 -17.68 5.15
CA THR A 101 1.50 -18.97 4.49
C THR A 101 1.63 -20.13 5.47
N ASN A 102 2.64 -20.07 6.35
CA ASN A 102 2.88 -21.08 7.38
C ASN A 102 1.77 -21.08 8.44
N SER A 103 1.33 -19.91 8.92
CA SER A 103 0.28 -19.83 9.96
C SER A 103 -1.06 -20.37 9.46
N LEU A 104 -1.40 -20.12 8.18
CA LEU A 104 -2.60 -20.64 7.52
C LEU A 104 -2.62 -22.17 7.40
N GLY A 105 -1.52 -22.87 7.67
CA GLY A 105 -1.48 -24.34 7.73
C GLY A 105 -1.86 -24.94 9.09
N THR A 106 -1.96 -24.11 10.15
CA THR A 106 -1.96 -24.59 11.55
C THR A 106 -3.30 -24.39 12.29
N ASN A 107 -4.39 -24.11 11.59
CA ASN A 107 -5.72 -23.77 12.15
C ASN A 107 -5.75 -22.55 13.11
N LYS A 108 -4.66 -21.78 13.20
CA LYS A 108 -4.52 -20.56 14.03
C LYS A 108 -4.97 -19.31 13.26
N LYS A 109 -6.28 -19.14 13.09
CA LYS A 109 -6.87 -18.02 12.32
C LYS A 109 -6.48 -16.65 12.90
N SER A 110 -6.58 -16.45 14.22
CA SER A 110 -6.25 -15.18 14.87
C SER A 110 -4.78 -14.79 14.70
N PHE A 111 -3.86 -15.76 14.73
CA PHE A 111 -2.44 -15.51 14.50
C PHE A 111 -2.15 -15.13 13.05
N SER A 112 -2.85 -15.75 12.09
CA SER A 112 -2.74 -15.39 10.67
C SER A 112 -3.23 -13.96 10.41
N LEU A 113 -4.33 -13.56 11.06
CA LEU A 113 -4.82 -12.19 11.01
C LEU A 113 -3.81 -11.20 11.62
N LEU A 114 -3.23 -11.51 12.79
CA LEU A 114 -2.20 -10.67 13.41
C LEU A 114 -1.02 -10.43 12.47
N ILE A 115 -0.52 -11.49 11.81
CA ILE A 115 0.57 -11.39 10.82
C ILE A 115 0.17 -10.48 9.65
N ALA A 116 -1.02 -10.67 9.08
CA ALA A 116 -1.49 -9.87 7.97
C ALA A 116 -1.69 -8.40 8.36
N SER A 117 -2.23 -8.13 9.54
CA SER A 117 -2.39 -6.78 10.11
C SER A 117 -1.04 -6.10 10.35
N ALA A 118 -0.05 -6.83 10.87
CA ALA A 118 1.31 -6.31 11.06
C ALA A 118 1.98 -5.97 9.71
N ALA A 119 1.75 -6.80 8.68
CA ALA A 119 2.23 -6.54 7.33
C ALA A 119 1.62 -5.26 6.73
N ALA A 120 0.30 -5.09 6.87
CA ALA A 120 -0.41 -3.90 6.42
C ALA A 120 0.08 -2.65 7.16
N PHE A 121 0.25 -2.75 8.48
CA PHE A 121 0.77 -1.65 9.30
C PHE A 121 2.17 -1.23 8.87
N LEU A 122 3.08 -2.17 8.64
CA LEU A 122 4.43 -1.86 8.16
C LEU A 122 4.39 -1.16 6.79
N ALA A 123 3.69 -1.73 5.81
CA ALA A 123 3.63 -1.19 4.46
C ALA A 123 3.03 0.22 4.41
N ILE A 124 1.88 0.40 5.04
CA ILE A 124 1.16 1.69 5.07
C ILE A 124 1.93 2.69 5.93
N GLY A 125 2.46 2.27 7.09
CA GLY A 125 3.27 3.12 7.95
C GLY A 125 4.49 3.69 7.22
N VAL A 126 5.26 2.84 6.52
CA VAL A 126 6.43 3.31 5.76
C VAL A 126 6.01 4.23 4.61
N ARG A 127 4.93 3.92 3.88
CA ARG A 127 4.43 4.81 2.82
C ARG A 127 4.10 6.20 3.38
N TYR A 128 3.38 6.27 4.49
CA TYR A 128 2.97 7.55 5.06
C TYR A 128 4.09 8.27 5.83
N ILE A 129 5.16 7.58 6.22
CA ILE A 129 6.41 8.23 6.64
C ILE A 129 7.02 9.00 5.46
N TRP A 130 7.05 8.43 4.26
CA TRP A 130 7.52 9.14 3.06
C TRP A 130 6.65 10.36 2.74
N HIS A 131 5.32 10.21 2.77
CA HIS A 131 4.42 11.36 2.57
C HIS A 131 4.53 12.39 3.69
N PHE A 132 4.77 11.99 4.93
CA PHE A 132 5.05 12.92 6.02
C PHE A 132 6.32 13.73 5.76
N ILE A 133 7.42 13.07 5.40
CA ILE A 133 8.69 13.74 5.05
C ILE A 133 8.48 14.71 3.89
N ALA A 134 7.82 14.27 2.81
CA ALA A 134 7.49 15.13 1.68
C ALA A 134 6.58 16.31 2.11
N GLY A 135 5.62 16.06 2.99
CA GLY A 135 4.72 17.07 3.53
C GLY A 135 5.45 18.18 4.28
N VAL A 136 6.47 17.83 5.07
CA VAL A 136 7.30 18.81 5.77
C VAL A 136 8.15 19.63 4.81
N ILE A 137 8.74 19.00 3.79
CA ILE A 137 9.69 19.65 2.87
C ILE A 137 8.99 20.50 1.80
N PHE A 138 7.88 20.01 1.23
CA PHE A 138 7.30 20.58 0.02
C PHE A 138 5.90 21.18 0.22
N TRP A 139 5.15 20.73 1.23
CA TRP A 139 3.74 21.11 1.40
C TRP A 139 3.49 22.13 2.52
N GLY A 140 4.55 22.63 3.17
CA GLY A 140 4.42 23.59 4.28
C GLY A 140 3.69 24.89 3.92
N SER A 141 3.71 25.31 2.65
CA SER A 141 2.98 26.49 2.16
C SER A 141 1.45 26.35 2.20
N TYR A 142 0.93 25.12 2.30
CA TYR A 142 -0.50 24.84 2.42
C TYR A 142 -0.97 24.80 3.88
N ALA A 143 -0.04 24.93 4.85
CA ALA A 143 -0.39 24.91 6.25
C ALA A 143 -1.25 26.14 6.64
N PRO A 144 -2.33 25.97 7.43
CA PRO A 144 -3.12 27.09 7.93
C PRO A 144 -2.26 28.09 8.71
N LYS A 145 -2.65 29.37 8.71
CA LYS A 145 -1.94 30.44 9.43
C LYS A 145 -1.72 30.05 10.90
N GLY A 146 -0.46 30.10 11.34
CA GLY A 146 -0.07 29.73 12.70
C GLY A 146 0.24 28.23 12.90
N THR A 147 0.16 27.40 11.85
CA THR A 147 0.49 25.98 11.92
C THR A 147 1.89 25.72 11.36
N SER A 148 2.73 24.95 12.07
CA SER A 148 4.04 24.54 11.57
C SER A 148 3.91 23.48 10.47
N ALA A 149 4.85 23.45 9.52
CA ALA A 149 4.88 22.43 8.46
C ALA A 149 4.92 20.99 9.01
N ILE A 150 5.61 20.79 10.14
CA ILE A 150 5.66 19.50 10.85
C ILE A 150 4.28 19.09 11.34
N TRP A 151 3.58 19.98 12.06
CA TRP A 151 2.25 19.65 12.59
C TRP A 151 1.21 19.47 11.48
N TYR A 152 1.27 20.31 10.46
CA TYR A 152 0.42 20.18 9.28
C TYR A 152 0.63 18.84 8.57
N SER A 153 1.88 18.49 8.26
CA SER A 153 2.19 17.22 7.61
C SER A 153 1.80 16.02 8.48
N PHE A 154 2.04 16.07 9.79
CA PHE A 154 1.68 15.00 10.71
C PHE A 154 0.18 14.75 10.74
N THR A 155 -0.63 15.81 10.84
CA THR A 155 -2.09 15.68 10.93
C THR A 155 -2.72 15.19 9.62
N VAL A 156 -2.26 15.70 8.46
CA VAL A 156 -2.73 15.28 7.15
C VAL A 156 -2.35 13.82 6.87
N ASN A 157 -1.06 13.49 6.96
CA ASN A 157 -0.56 12.16 6.61
C ASN A 157 -0.90 11.11 7.66
N GLY A 158 -0.93 11.49 8.95
CA GLY A 158 -1.33 10.62 10.04
C GLY A 158 -2.79 10.18 9.91
N THR A 159 -3.70 11.13 9.65
CA THR A 159 -5.12 10.82 9.45
C THR A 159 -5.32 9.95 8.20
N ALA A 160 -4.73 10.33 7.07
CA ALA A 160 -4.84 9.55 5.83
C ALA A 160 -4.24 8.14 5.96
N GLY A 161 -3.10 8.01 6.65
CA GLY A 161 -2.47 6.72 6.92
C GLY A 161 -3.31 5.82 7.83
N LEU A 162 -3.89 6.38 8.89
CA LEU A 162 -4.78 5.66 9.80
C LEU A 162 -6.03 5.15 9.07
N LEU A 163 -6.69 6.01 8.28
CA LEU A 163 -7.87 5.62 7.52
C LEU A 163 -7.54 4.56 6.46
N THR A 164 -6.41 4.70 5.78
CA THR A 164 -5.91 3.70 4.82
C THR A 164 -5.65 2.35 5.48
N PHE A 165 -5.08 2.35 6.69
CA PHE A 165 -4.88 1.14 7.48
C PHE A 165 -6.21 0.49 7.86
N ILE A 166 -7.19 1.27 8.34
CA ILE A 166 -8.52 0.77 8.71
C ILE A 166 -9.21 0.08 7.52
N VAL A 167 -9.28 0.72 6.34
CA VAL A 167 -9.94 0.11 5.17
C VAL A 167 -9.21 -1.15 4.70
N THR A 168 -7.87 -1.17 4.78
CA THR A 168 -7.07 -2.35 4.44
C THR A 168 -7.27 -3.48 5.44
N LEU A 169 -7.36 -3.15 6.72
CA LEU A 169 -7.63 -4.11 7.79
C LEU A 169 -9.01 -4.75 7.64
N ILE A 170 -10.05 -3.97 7.30
CA ILE A 170 -11.39 -4.49 6.99
C ILE A 170 -11.33 -5.49 5.84
N ALA A 171 -10.63 -5.17 4.75
CA ALA A 171 -10.47 -6.09 3.64
C ALA A 171 -9.75 -7.39 4.05
N LEU A 172 -8.71 -7.32 4.88
CA LEU A 172 -8.01 -8.49 5.41
C LEU A 172 -8.91 -9.33 6.33
N LEU A 173 -9.70 -8.69 7.20
CA LEU A 173 -10.68 -9.35 8.07
C LEU A 173 -11.71 -10.15 7.29
N ILE A 174 -12.07 -9.72 6.08
CA ILE A 174 -13.01 -10.42 5.21
C ILE A 174 -12.31 -11.51 4.39
N ILE A 175 -11.22 -11.17 3.69
CA ILE A 175 -10.59 -12.06 2.70
C ILE A 175 -9.83 -13.21 3.36
N LEU A 176 -9.13 -12.97 4.47
CA LEU A 176 -8.31 -13.99 5.11
C LEU A 176 -9.11 -15.21 5.61
N PRO A 177 -10.27 -15.06 6.29
CA PRO A 177 -11.08 -16.20 6.67
C PRO A 177 -11.91 -16.80 5.54
N THR A 178 -12.35 -16.00 4.55
CA THR A 178 -13.23 -16.48 3.47
C THR A 178 -12.48 -17.09 2.29
N GLN A 179 -11.25 -16.64 2.03
CA GLN A 179 -10.43 -17.05 0.88
C GLN A 179 -8.96 -17.32 1.30
N PRO A 180 -8.69 -18.18 2.29
CA PRO A 180 -7.31 -18.41 2.78
C PRO A 180 -6.38 -18.99 1.70
N GLN A 181 -6.92 -19.70 0.70
CA GLN A 181 -6.14 -20.25 -0.41
C GLN A 181 -5.57 -19.17 -1.33
N PHE A 182 -6.14 -17.96 -1.33
CA PHE A 182 -5.59 -16.81 -2.04
C PHE A 182 -4.13 -16.52 -1.61
N PHE A 183 -3.77 -16.76 -0.36
CA PHE A 183 -2.41 -16.51 0.14
C PHE A 183 -1.46 -17.70 -0.05
N LYS A 184 -1.94 -18.81 -0.65
CA LYS A 184 -1.14 -20.02 -0.94
C LYS A 184 -1.08 -20.27 -2.45
N PRO A 185 -0.41 -19.42 -3.25
CA PRO A 185 -0.36 -19.62 -4.69
C PRO A 185 0.37 -20.90 -5.05
N SER A 186 -0.09 -21.59 -6.11
CA SER A 186 0.64 -22.70 -6.70
C SER A 186 2.01 -22.21 -7.23
N LYS A 187 3.03 -23.06 -7.05
CA LYS A 187 4.40 -22.82 -7.55
C LYS A 187 4.51 -23.01 -9.05
#